data_AF-A0A3D8MTJ1-F1
#
_entry.id   AF-A0A3D8MTJ1-F1
#
_cell.length_a   1.000
_cell.length_b   1.000
_cell.length_c   1.000
_cell.angle_alpha   90.00
_cell.angle_beta   90.00
_cell.angle_gamma   90.00
#
_symmetry.space_group_name_H-M   'P 1'
#
loop_
_entity.id
_entity.type
_entity.pdbx_description
1 polymer ?
#
loop_
_entity_poly.entity_id
_entity_poly.type
_entity_poly.pdbx_seq_one_letter_code
_entity_poly.pdbx_strand_id
1 'polypeptide(L)'
;MDEERHDTESEAMASGEEAIARVILSKSAELGGLIEQARALRALLVSLSAQAAKSAARARALREERAGLEARLDAIFCDLGAQVFDVFDQGRALEPGEGAGPVAWVALDEEAACEDDVAAEKEASVAEDASVAEEEPASGGAKDEPRHPAPGHQHDTHLKKEPERKPAVLRVASSLSRTMKLRTGAKSHAATGAQLVAHLLPDIRDQLGVPPTKISSWLHVVGELGKLKAATDDDRLRAWEELPHEVQVALGCFITARYRHLQDETPADCRSVVQNDKDAVKVLHRLSNHFSITRAGFVHGLARDHQPTHGARWSEDAAYYHRELARLAHDLYGEEVDEKSPPQNTERALGQIRALIDRDPPVDRIRALVEDILSTPGGLSGDDPRLVRLMRPFRDHLSGAALAKLRHAIDAADAEKDAEPDFVDELLPEDWPWREVLKSSRVVMVGGDSRPDALARIEQTFEPRKFEWLTVNGSENLRQVQSLTGRMQQGSVDIVILLTSFLSHKVSDMITDAMVKAHGVSLVYVNRGYGITQLRQGIEDFVELDRAEHSEA
;
A
#
# COMPACT_ATOMS: atom_id res chain seq x y z
N MET A 1 -38.50 49.52 -64.79
CA MET A 1 -38.70 49.79 -63.35
C MET A 1 -38.29 48.61 -62.46
N ASP A 2 -38.07 47.40 -63.00
CA ASP A 2 -37.54 46.27 -62.20
C ASP A 2 -36.00 46.17 -62.18
N GLU A 3 -35.28 46.80 -63.12
CA GLU A 3 -33.79 46.81 -63.09
C GLU A 3 -33.22 47.73 -62.00
N GLU A 4 -33.86 48.87 -61.68
CA GLU A 4 -33.37 49.77 -60.61
C GLU A 4 -33.51 49.19 -59.19
N ARG A 5 -34.32 48.12 -58.99
CA ARG A 5 -34.47 47.47 -57.68
C ARG A 5 -33.34 46.48 -57.37
N HIS A 6 -32.81 45.80 -58.38
CA HIS A 6 -31.73 44.82 -58.19
C HIS A 6 -30.40 45.48 -57.82
N ASP A 7 -30.11 46.66 -58.38
CA ASP A 7 -28.88 47.38 -58.06
C ASP A 7 -28.86 47.89 -56.61
N THR A 8 -30.01 48.31 -56.08
CA THR A 8 -30.11 48.76 -54.67
C THR A 8 -29.99 47.62 -53.65
N GLU A 9 -30.44 46.41 -54.00
CA GLU A 9 -30.27 45.23 -53.12
C GLU A 9 -28.83 44.72 -53.12
N SER A 10 -28.13 44.83 -54.27
CA SER A 10 -26.72 44.44 -54.38
C SER A 10 -25.78 45.37 -53.60
N GLU A 11 -26.01 46.69 -53.60
CA GLU A 11 -25.21 47.62 -52.78
C GLU A 11 -25.46 47.44 -51.28
N ALA A 12 -26.70 47.11 -50.87
CA ALA A 12 -27.03 46.85 -49.47
C ALA A 12 -26.37 45.58 -48.93
N MET A 13 -26.30 44.52 -49.75
CA MET A 13 -25.63 43.25 -49.40
C MET A 13 -24.11 43.43 -49.26
N ALA A 14 -23.48 44.14 -50.19
CA ALA A 14 -22.03 44.40 -50.15
C ALA A 14 -21.63 45.24 -48.92
N SER A 15 -22.47 46.21 -48.52
CA SER A 15 -22.27 47.00 -47.30
C SER A 15 -22.38 46.15 -46.01
N GLY A 16 -23.26 45.14 -46.01
CA GLY A 16 -23.42 44.20 -44.90
C GLY A 16 -22.20 43.29 -44.72
N GLU A 17 -21.68 42.70 -45.80
CA GLU A 17 -20.50 41.83 -45.74
C GLU A 17 -19.24 42.57 -45.25
N GLU A 18 -19.02 43.80 -45.71
CA GLU A 18 -17.91 44.62 -45.23
C GLU A 18 -18.02 44.97 -43.74
N ALA A 19 -19.24 45.22 -43.25
CA ALA A 19 -19.47 45.51 -41.83
C ALA A 19 -19.15 44.29 -40.95
N ILE A 20 -19.56 43.10 -41.38
CA ILE A 20 -19.28 41.83 -40.69
C ILE A 20 -17.78 41.54 -40.67
N ALA A 21 -17.09 41.71 -41.81
CA ALA A 21 -15.66 41.50 -41.91
C ALA A 21 -14.87 42.42 -40.96
N ARG A 22 -15.26 43.69 -40.81
CA ARG A 22 -14.64 44.62 -39.87
C ARG A 22 -14.84 44.22 -38.41
N VAL A 23 -16.03 43.72 -38.06
CA VAL A 23 -16.32 43.24 -36.69
C VAL A 23 -15.48 42.00 -36.37
N ILE A 24 -15.40 41.02 -37.29
CA ILE A 24 -14.59 39.82 -37.12
C ILE A 24 -13.11 40.16 -36.95
N LEU A 25 -12.57 41.04 -37.81
CA LEU A 25 -11.18 41.46 -37.72
C LEU A 25 -10.87 42.18 -36.40
N SER A 26 -11.74 43.09 -35.95
CA SER A 26 -11.58 43.78 -34.66
C SER A 26 -11.58 42.80 -33.48
N LYS A 27 -12.54 41.85 -33.47
CA LYS A 27 -12.67 40.85 -32.40
C LYS A 27 -11.52 39.84 -32.40
N SER A 28 -11.01 39.47 -33.57
CA SER A 28 -9.84 38.60 -33.68
C SER A 28 -8.58 39.21 -33.06
N ALA A 29 -8.39 40.54 -33.19
CA ALA A 29 -7.28 41.26 -32.58
C ALA A 29 -7.39 41.32 -31.05
N GLU A 30 -8.60 41.56 -30.52
CA GLU A 30 -8.89 41.55 -29.08
C GLU A 30 -8.62 40.15 -28.47
N LEU A 31 -9.13 39.10 -29.10
CA LEU A 31 -8.89 37.70 -28.70
C LEU A 31 -7.40 37.35 -28.75
N GLY A 32 -6.68 37.80 -29.79
CA GLY A 32 -5.23 37.63 -29.90
C GLY A 32 -4.49 38.24 -28.70
N GLY A 33 -4.90 39.42 -28.25
CA GLY A 33 -4.34 40.07 -27.06
C GLY A 33 -4.55 39.26 -25.78
N LEU A 34 -5.73 38.70 -25.56
CA LEU A 34 -6.02 37.86 -24.39
C LEU A 34 -5.25 36.52 -24.42
N ILE A 35 -5.12 35.90 -25.59
CA ILE A 35 -4.35 34.66 -25.75
C ILE A 35 -2.87 34.85 -25.40
N GLU A 36 -2.26 35.95 -25.86
CA GLU A 36 -0.87 36.26 -25.53
C GLU A 36 -0.68 36.55 -24.03
N GLN A 37 -1.63 37.26 -23.40
CA GLN A 37 -1.60 37.47 -21.95
C GLN A 37 -1.73 36.16 -21.15
N ALA A 38 -2.62 35.25 -21.57
CA ALA A 38 -2.74 33.93 -20.96
C ALA A 38 -1.46 33.10 -21.09
N ARG A 39 -0.82 33.12 -22.27
CA ARG A 39 0.49 32.47 -22.51
C ARG A 39 1.57 33.02 -21.59
N ALA A 40 1.65 34.35 -21.45
CA ALA A 40 2.62 35.00 -20.57
C ALA A 40 2.42 34.63 -19.09
N LEU A 41 1.17 34.63 -18.59
CA LEU A 41 0.86 34.21 -17.22
C LEU A 41 1.19 32.73 -16.98
N ARG A 42 0.89 31.86 -17.94
CA ARG A 42 1.23 30.43 -17.85
C ARG A 42 2.74 30.22 -17.77
N ALA A 43 3.53 30.95 -18.56
CA ALA A 43 4.99 30.90 -18.50
C ALA A 43 5.53 31.33 -17.12
N LEU A 44 4.95 32.37 -16.52
CA LEU A 44 5.30 32.81 -15.16
C LEU A 44 4.95 31.75 -14.09
N LEU A 45 3.77 31.12 -14.19
CA LEU A 45 3.36 30.04 -13.27
C LEU A 45 4.29 28.84 -13.33
N VAL A 46 4.76 28.46 -14.53
CA VAL A 46 5.75 27.39 -14.71
C VAL A 46 7.08 27.76 -14.06
N SER A 47 7.55 29.01 -14.25
CA SER A 47 8.78 29.51 -13.61
C SER A 47 8.68 29.48 -12.07
N LEU A 48 7.57 29.96 -11.51
CA LEU A 48 7.34 29.95 -10.06
C LEU A 48 7.26 28.54 -9.49
N SER A 49 6.62 27.61 -10.20
CA SER A 49 6.54 26.21 -9.78
C SER A 49 7.93 25.57 -9.74
N ALA A 50 8.77 25.85 -10.74
CA ALA A 50 10.17 25.39 -10.75
C ALA A 50 11.01 26.00 -9.62
N GLN A 51 10.70 27.23 -9.18
CA GLN A 51 11.35 27.86 -8.03
C GLN A 51 10.88 27.29 -6.69
N ALA A 52 9.57 27.03 -6.56
CA ALA A 52 8.97 26.42 -5.37
C ALA A 52 9.52 25.01 -5.11
N ALA A 53 9.77 24.24 -6.17
CA ALA A 53 10.36 22.90 -6.06
C ALA A 53 11.77 22.87 -5.43
N LYS A 54 12.50 24.01 -5.40
CA LYS A 54 13.87 24.07 -4.85
C LYS A 54 13.92 23.99 -3.33
N SER A 55 12.87 24.39 -2.60
CA SER A 55 12.79 24.21 -1.13
C SER A 55 11.39 24.44 -0.57
N ALA A 56 11.05 23.75 0.52
CA ALA A 56 9.76 23.91 1.21
C ALA A 56 9.53 25.33 1.78
N ALA A 57 10.60 26.05 2.12
CA ALA A 57 10.51 27.45 2.56
C ALA A 57 10.15 28.38 1.39
N ARG A 58 10.75 28.16 0.20
CA ARG A 58 10.40 28.90 -1.02
C ARG A 58 8.98 28.58 -1.50
N ALA A 59 8.56 27.32 -1.44
CA ALA A 59 7.19 26.95 -1.77
C ALA A 59 6.15 27.69 -0.90
N ARG A 60 6.46 27.89 0.38
CA ARG A 60 5.61 28.69 1.29
C ARG A 60 5.63 30.18 0.93
N ALA A 61 6.80 30.74 0.64
CA ALA A 61 6.93 32.16 0.28
C ALA A 61 6.24 32.52 -1.05
N LEU A 62 6.21 31.60 -2.03
CA LEU A 62 5.65 31.84 -3.36
C LEU A 62 4.15 31.48 -3.48
N ARG A 63 3.51 31.02 -2.40
CA ARG A 63 2.13 30.49 -2.46
C ARG A 63 1.11 31.56 -2.80
N GLU A 64 1.21 32.74 -2.19
CA GLU A 64 0.31 33.87 -2.43
C GLU A 64 0.47 34.44 -3.84
N GLU A 65 1.70 34.57 -4.32
CA GLU A 65 2.00 35.03 -5.67
C GLU A 65 1.45 34.08 -6.73
N ARG A 66 1.64 32.76 -6.54
CA ARG A 66 1.09 31.74 -7.42
C ARG A 66 -0.44 31.81 -7.46
N ALA A 67 -1.11 31.88 -6.31
CA ALA A 67 -2.56 31.99 -6.24
C ALA A 67 -3.08 33.25 -6.96
N GLY A 68 -2.36 34.38 -6.84
CA GLY A 68 -2.69 35.62 -7.55
C GLY A 68 -2.56 35.50 -9.08
N LEU A 69 -1.58 34.75 -9.57
CA LEU A 69 -1.42 34.51 -11.01
C LEU A 69 -2.44 33.51 -11.56
N GLU A 70 -2.78 32.48 -10.79
CA GLU A 70 -3.84 31.52 -11.14
C GLU A 70 -5.20 32.24 -11.26
N ALA A 71 -5.56 33.06 -10.27
CA ALA A 71 -6.80 33.86 -10.32
C ALA A 71 -6.86 34.83 -11.52
N ARG A 72 -5.71 35.42 -11.91
CA ARG A 72 -5.63 36.28 -13.10
C ARG A 72 -5.77 35.49 -14.39
N LEU A 73 -5.21 34.28 -14.45
CA LEU A 73 -5.34 33.42 -15.61
C LEU A 73 -6.80 32.96 -15.81
N ASP A 74 -7.48 32.59 -14.72
CA ASP A 74 -8.90 32.23 -14.75
C ASP A 74 -9.77 33.39 -15.23
N ALA A 75 -9.50 34.62 -14.77
CA ALA A 75 -10.21 35.81 -15.24
C ALA A 75 -10.06 36.02 -16.76
N ILE A 76 -8.85 35.82 -17.31
CA ILE A 76 -8.60 35.92 -18.75
C ILE A 76 -9.37 34.83 -19.52
N PHE A 77 -9.44 33.60 -19.00
CA PHE A 77 -10.22 32.55 -19.66
C PHE A 77 -11.72 32.82 -19.64
N CYS A 78 -12.24 33.39 -18.55
CA CYS A 78 -13.62 33.86 -18.49
C CYS A 78 -13.89 34.96 -19.54
N ASP A 79 -13.00 35.95 -19.64
CA ASP A 79 -13.13 37.04 -20.62
C ASP A 79 -13.03 36.53 -22.06
N LEU A 80 -12.11 35.59 -22.33
CA LEU A 80 -11.99 34.94 -23.63
C LEU A 80 -13.28 34.18 -24.00
N GLY A 81 -13.83 33.42 -23.05
CA GLY A 81 -15.09 32.70 -23.23
C GLY A 81 -16.26 33.63 -23.52
N ALA A 82 -16.37 34.73 -22.77
CA ALA A 82 -17.39 35.75 -23.00
C ALA A 82 -17.27 36.39 -24.40
N GLN A 83 -16.06 36.75 -24.82
CA GLN A 83 -15.84 37.36 -26.14
C GLN A 83 -16.11 36.39 -27.29
N VAL A 84 -15.71 35.12 -27.17
CA VAL A 84 -16.03 34.09 -28.18
C VAL A 84 -17.53 33.87 -28.26
N PHE A 85 -18.23 33.85 -27.12
CA PHE A 85 -19.68 33.74 -27.08
C PHE A 85 -20.36 34.95 -27.75
N ASP A 86 -19.93 36.17 -27.46
CA ASP A 86 -20.46 37.39 -28.08
C ASP A 86 -20.29 37.39 -29.60
N VAL A 87 -19.14 36.92 -30.12
CA VAL A 87 -18.91 36.77 -31.57
C VAL A 87 -19.88 35.75 -32.17
N PHE A 88 -20.14 34.66 -31.47
CA PHE A 88 -21.06 33.62 -31.94
C PHE A 88 -22.53 34.07 -31.89
N ASP A 89 -22.93 34.79 -30.84
CA ASP A 89 -24.29 35.32 -30.67
C ASP A 89 -24.57 36.43 -31.69
N GLN A 90 -23.62 37.34 -31.91
CA GLN A 90 -23.71 38.36 -32.95
C GLN A 90 -23.73 37.75 -34.36
N GLY A 91 -23.00 36.65 -34.59
CA GLY A 91 -23.04 35.90 -35.83
C GLY A 91 -24.41 35.27 -36.13
N ARG A 92 -25.17 34.89 -35.09
CA ARG A 92 -26.56 34.41 -35.24
C ARG A 92 -27.58 35.54 -35.42
N ALA A 93 -27.36 36.69 -34.78
CA ALA A 93 -28.26 37.85 -34.88
C ALA A 93 -28.21 38.53 -36.26
N LEU A 94 -27.18 38.24 -37.06
CA LEU A 94 -26.97 38.78 -38.41
C LEU A 94 -27.54 37.89 -39.53
N GLU A 95 -28.22 36.78 -39.22
CA GLU A 95 -28.99 36.07 -40.24
C GLU A 95 -30.16 36.98 -40.71
N PRO A 96 -30.18 37.40 -41.99
CA PRO A 96 -31.20 38.30 -42.48
C PRO A 96 -32.53 37.56 -42.60
N GLY A 97 -33.48 37.90 -41.71
CA GLY A 97 -34.93 37.78 -41.89
C GLY A 97 -35.48 36.41 -42.31
N GLU A 98 -36.21 35.79 -41.37
CA GLU A 98 -37.19 34.69 -41.57
C GLU A 98 -37.53 34.36 -43.04
N GLY A 99 -36.74 33.49 -43.68
CA GLY A 99 -37.02 33.12 -45.07
C GLY A 99 -36.06 32.12 -45.74
N ALA A 100 -34.80 32.02 -45.33
CA ALA A 100 -33.85 31.11 -45.97
C ALA A 100 -33.59 29.88 -45.08
N GLY A 101 -33.78 28.69 -45.66
CA GLY A 101 -33.61 27.39 -44.98
C GLY A 101 -32.18 27.12 -44.49
N PRO A 102 -32.00 26.07 -43.68
CA PRO A 102 -30.75 25.81 -42.96
C PRO A 102 -29.60 25.61 -43.94
N VAL A 103 -28.58 26.46 -43.83
CA VAL A 103 -27.33 26.35 -44.59
C VAL A 103 -26.61 25.09 -44.14
N ALA A 104 -26.50 24.14 -45.06
CA ALA A 104 -25.74 22.92 -44.90
C ALA A 104 -24.26 23.24 -44.66
N TRP A 105 -23.74 22.82 -43.52
CA TRP A 105 -22.30 22.79 -43.27
C TRP A 105 -21.65 21.86 -44.30
N VAL A 106 -20.82 22.44 -45.16
CA VAL A 106 -20.03 21.73 -46.17
C VAL A 106 -19.10 20.75 -45.46
N ALA A 107 -19.37 19.47 -45.64
CA ALA A 107 -18.42 18.41 -45.35
C ALA A 107 -17.22 18.58 -46.28
N LEU A 108 -16.02 18.69 -45.71
CA LEU A 108 -14.78 18.62 -46.48
C LEU A 108 -14.55 17.16 -46.87
N ASP A 109 -14.56 16.91 -48.18
CA ASP A 109 -14.20 15.65 -48.83
C ASP A 109 -12.75 15.24 -48.49
N GLU A 110 -12.60 14.10 -47.83
CA GLU A 110 -11.36 13.31 -47.79
C GLU A 110 -11.45 12.18 -48.82
N GLU A 111 -11.24 12.50 -50.10
CA GLU A 111 -10.88 11.52 -51.13
C GLU A 111 -9.72 12.05 -51.97
N ALA A 112 -8.51 11.55 -51.70
CA ALA A 112 -7.41 11.55 -52.66
C ALA A 112 -6.65 10.23 -52.54
N ALA A 113 -6.57 9.58 -53.69
CA ALA A 113 -6.24 8.18 -53.89
C ALA A 113 -4.74 7.86 -53.85
N CYS A 114 -4.55 6.55 -53.69
CA CYS A 114 -3.44 5.64 -54.00
C CYS A 114 -2.49 6.00 -55.17
N GLU A 115 -1.30 5.38 -55.08
CA GLU A 115 -0.27 4.98 -56.08
C GLU A 115 1.11 5.37 -55.48
N ASP A 116 2.17 4.57 -55.39
CA ASP A 116 2.62 3.33 -56.02
C ASP A 116 3.80 2.78 -55.17
N ASP A 117 4.04 1.45 -55.20
CA ASP A 117 5.35 0.78 -55.30
C ASP A 117 5.36 -0.62 -54.64
N VAL A 118 5.34 -1.63 -55.53
CA VAL A 118 5.68 -3.03 -55.25
C VAL A 118 6.75 -3.45 -56.25
N ALA A 119 7.96 -3.77 -55.79
CA ALA A 119 8.87 -4.66 -56.50
C ALA A 119 10.02 -5.22 -55.62
N ALA A 120 10.08 -6.56 -55.55
CA ALA A 120 11.25 -7.45 -55.45
C ALA A 120 12.08 -7.42 -54.13
N GLU A 121 12.58 -8.51 -53.51
CA GLU A 121 13.03 -9.86 -53.90
C GLU A 121 12.83 -10.81 -52.69
N LYS A 122 12.28 -12.03 -52.80
CA LYS A 122 12.82 -13.31 -53.33
C LYS A 122 13.79 -14.08 -52.40
N GLU A 123 13.23 -15.14 -51.81
CA GLU A 123 13.77 -16.50 -51.53
C GLU A 123 15.17 -16.70 -50.93
N ALA A 124 15.20 -17.39 -49.78
CA ALA A 124 16.12 -18.52 -49.57
C ALA A 124 15.55 -19.48 -48.50
N SER A 125 15.04 -20.62 -48.99
CA SER A 125 14.79 -21.83 -48.23
C SER A 125 16.05 -22.71 -48.25
N VAL A 126 16.44 -23.27 -47.11
CA VAL A 126 17.22 -24.51 -47.03
C VAL A 126 16.74 -25.29 -45.81
N ALA A 127 16.27 -26.50 -46.10
CA ALA A 127 15.92 -27.55 -45.16
C ALA A 127 17.12 -28.48 -44.90
N GLU A 128 16.96 -29.34 -43.89
CA GLU A 128 17.66 -30.61 -43.58
C GLU A 128 18.20 -30.60 -42.14
N ASP A 129 18.21 -31.68 -41.37
CA ASP A 129 17.48 -32.97 -41.32
C ASP A 129 18.00 -33.68 -40.04
N ALA A 130 17.25 -34.66 -39.53
CA ALA A 130 17.69 -35.82 -38.74
C ALA A 130 18.29 -35.60 -37.31
N SER A 131 18.12 -36.46 -36.29
CA SER A 131 17.32 -37.68 -36.03
C SER A 131 17.77 -38.28 -34.66
N VAL A 132 16.90 -39.05 -33.99
CA VAL A 132 17.20 -40.21 -33.07
C VAL A 132 17.78 -39.83 -31.68
N ALA A 133 17.37 -40.37 -30.52
CA ALA A 133 17.13 -41.75 -30.14
C ALA A 133 16.21 -41.92 -28.90
N GLU A 134 15.61 -43.11 -28.83
CA GLU A 134 14.96 -43.75 -27.68
C GLU A 134 15.92 -44.02 -26.51
N GLU A 135 15.39 -44.09 -25.27
CA GLU A 135 15.59 -45.23 -24.36
C GLU A 135 14.76 -45.05 -23.07
N GLU A 136 13.70 -45.87 -22.95
CA GLU A 136 13.24 -46.45 -21.69
C GLU A 136 14.16 -47.66 -21.38
N PRO A 137 14.30 -48.18 -20.11
CA PRO A 137 13.13 -48.75 -19.42
C PRO A 137 13.15 -48.88 -17.88
N ALA A 138 11.94 -49.17 -17.38
CA ALA A 138 11.57 -50.21 -16.39
C ALA A 138 11.72 -50.03 -14.86
N SER A 139 10.68 -50.61 -14.23
CA SER A 139 10.59 -51.21 -12.89
C SER A 139 10.26 -50.26 -11.72
N GLY A 140 9.18 -50.41 -10.96
CA GLY A 140 8.24 -51.51 -10.78
C GLY A 140 7.75 -51.50 -9.32
N GLY A 141 6.55 -52.05 -9.04
CA GLY A 141 6.18 -52.45 -7.68
C GLY A 141 4.79 -52.08 -7.17
N ALA A 142 3.79 -52.85 -7.62
CA ALA A 142 2.73 -53.50 -6.84
C ALA A 142 1.99 -52.74 -5.71
N LYS A 143 0.65 -52.70 -5.81
CA LYS A 143 -0.26 -53.34 -4.83
C LYS A 143 -1.72 -53.42 -5.31
N ASP A 144 -2.17 -54.66 -5.49
CA ASP A 144 -3.51 -55.21 -5.24
C ASP A 144 -4.12 -54.68 -3.92
N GLU A 145 -5.42 -54.62 -3.63
CA GLU A 145 -6.66 -55.18 -4.19
C GLU A 145 -7.86 -54.40 -3.55
N PRO A 146 -9.11 -54.60 -4.00
CA PRO A 146 -10.26 -53.75 -3.69
C PRO A 146 -11.10 -54.24 -2.50
N ARG A 147 -11.82 -53.32 -1.82
CA ARG A 147 -12.98 -53.68 -0.98
C ARG A 147 -14.18 -52.76 -1.23
N HIS A 148 -15.31 -53.42 -1.36
CA HIS A 148 -16.68 -52.98 -1.63
C HIS A 148 -17.32 -52.10 -0.51
N PRO A 149 -18.53 -51.55 -0.75
CA PRO A 149 -19.01 -50.27 -0.19
C PRO A 149 -20.11 -50.37 0.89
N ALA A 150 -20.57 -49.17 1.30
CA ALA A 150 -21.84 -48.80 1.99
C ALA A 150 -21.80 -48.71 3.53
N PRO A 151 -22.66 -47.91 4.21
CA PRO A 151 -23.87 -47.23 3.70
C PRO A 151 -23.95 -45.72 3.96
N GLY A 152 -24.90 -45.10 3.25
CA GLY A 152 -25.10 -43.65 3.20
C GLY A 152 -25.68 -43.01 4.45
N HIS A 153 -25.32 -41.75 4.62
CA HIS A 153 -26.04 -40.79 5.45
C HIS A 153 -26.65 -39.72 4.55
N GLN A 154 -27.98 -39.77 4.47
CA GLN A 154 -28.81 -38.68 3.99
C GLN A 154 -28.63 -37.51 4.96
N HIS A 155 -27.99 -36.43 4.50
CA HIS A 155 -28.08 -35.14 5.17
C HIS A 155 -29.18 -34.34 4.50
N ASP A 156 -30.25 -34.14 5.26
CA ASP A 156 -31.34 -33.21 4.99
C ASP A 156 -30.79 -31.82 4.64
N THR A 157 -31.01 -31.40 3.40
CA THR A 157 -30.85 -30.02 2.97
C THR A 157 -32.03 -29.20 3.46
N HIS A 158 -31.99 -28.78 4.73
CA HIS A 158 -32.83 -27.69 5.21
C HIS A 158 -32.28 -26.36 4.66
N LEU A 159 -32.80 -25.93 3.50
CA LEU A 159 -32.64 -24.58 2.98
C LEU A 159 -33.20 -23.58 3.98
N LYS A 160 -32.32 -22.97 4.76
CA LYS A 160 -32.63 -21.87 5.67
C LYS A 160 -32.82 -20.61 4.82
N LYS A 161 -34.07 -20.21 4.67
CA LYS A 161 -34.51 -18.98 3.98
C LYS A 161 -33.82 -17.76 4.62
N GLU A 162 -32.94 -17.10 3.87
CA GLU A 162 -32.32 -15.84 4.25
C GLU A 162 -33.40 -14.77 4.52
N PRO A 163 -33.36 -14.06 5.66
CA PRO A 163 -34.27 -12.95 5.89
C PRO A 163 -33.87 -11.75 5.03
N GLU A 164 -34.84 -11.22 4.30
CA GLU A 164 -34.77 -9.99 3.51
C GLU A 164 -34.11 -8.85 4.32
N ARG A 165 -32.91 -8.44 3.90
CA ARG A 165 -32.21 -7.28 4.46
C ARG A 165 -32.93 -6.01 4.02
N LYS A 166 -33.47 -5.28 5.00
CA LYS A 166 -33.94 -3.90 4.84
C LYS A 166 -32.78 -2.99 4.38
N PRO A 167 -33.03 -1.96 3.55
CA PRO A 167 -32.00 -1.04 3.11
C PRO A 167 -31.35 -0.32 4.29
N ALA A 168 -30.02 -0.20 4.25
CA ALA A 168 -29.22 0.45 5.28
C ALA A 168 -29.61 1.93 5.41
N VAL A 169 -30.07 2.31 6.59
CA VAL A 169 -30.24 3.72 6.97
C VAL A 169 -28.85 4.28 7.26
N LEU A 170 -28.40 5.24 6.44
CA LEU A 170 -27.22 6.07 6.65
C LEU A 170 -27.19 6.62 8.08
N ARG A 171 -26.29 6.09 8.92
CA ARG A 171 -25.96 6.70 10.22
C ARG A 171 -24.83 7.69 10.00
N VAL A 172 -25.17 8.97 9.96
CA VAL A 172 -24.21 10.07 10.05
C VAL A 172 -23.60 10.05 11.46
N ALA A 173 -22.27 10.00 11.54
CA ALA A 173 -21.53 10.10 12.79
C ALA A 173 -21.85 11.41 13.53
N SER A 174 -22.18 11.31 14.82
CA SER A 174 -22.63 12.42 15.68
C SER A 174 -21.49 13.29 16.23
N SER A 175 -20.29 13.27 15.64
CA SER A 175 -19.11 14.00 16.15
C SER A 175 -18.87 15.38 15.50
N LEU A 176 -19.74 15.85 14.61
CA LEU A 176 -19.63 17.18 13.96
C LEU A 176 -20.72 18.20 14.37
N SER A 177 -21.49 17.93 15.43
CA SER A 177 -22.66 18.76 15.79
C SER A 177 -22.37 19.95 16.72
N ARG A 178 -21.12 20.41 16.86
CA ARG A 178 -20.81 21.55 17.73
C ARG A 178 -20.01 22.64 17.03
N THR A 179 -20.59 23.21 15.98
CA THR A 179 -20.64 24.66 15.67
C THR A 179 -21.17 24.85 14.26
N MET A 180 -22.49 25.00 14.10
CA MET A 180 -23.07 25.93 13.13
C MET A 180 -24.59 25.94 13.26
N LYS A 181 -25.12 27.06 13.77
CA LYS A 181 -26.53 27.42 13.75
C LYS A 181 -26.76 28.37 12.58
N LEU A 182 -27.84 28.11 11.83
CA LEU A 182 -28.52 28.97 10.83
C LEU A 182 -27.82 28.99 9.45
N ARG A 183 -28.48 28.79 8.30
CA ARG A 183 -29.87 29.14 7.90
C ARG A 183 -30.50 28.10 6.95
N THR A 184 -31.82 27.99 7.08
CA THR A 184 -32.78 27.46 6.11
C THR A 184 -32.78 28.27 4.80
N GLY A 185 -32.59 27.58 3.68
CA GLY A 185 -32.65 28.13 2.32
C GLY A 185 -31.95 27.22 1.32
N ALA A 186 -32.53 26.05 1.04
CA ALA A 186 -31.97 25.07 0.11
C ALA A 186 -31.98 25.59 -1.33
N LYS A 187 -30.82 26.05 -1.80
CA LYS A 187 -30.42 25.94 -3.21
C LYS A 187 -29.49 24.73 -3.29
N SER A 188 -29.72 23.85 -4.26
CA SER A 188 -28.86 22.70 -4.56
C SER A 188 -27.40 23.17 -4.70
N HIS A 189 -26.58 22.87 -3.69
CA HIS A 189 -25.14 23.06 -3.80
C HIS A 189 -24.64 22.07 -4.85
N ALA A 190 -24.06 22.60 -5.94
CA ALA A 190 -23.24 21.82 -6.84
C ALA A 190 -22.24 21.01 -6.01
N ALA A 191 -22.12 19.71 -6.29
CA ALA A 191 -21.15 18.86 -5.65
C ALA A 191 -19.79 19.57 -5.70
N THR A 192 -19.22 19.86 -4.53
CA THR A 192 -17.90 20.50 -4.46
C THR A 192 -16.94 19.58 -5.20
N GLY A 193 -15.94 20.09 -5.94
CA GLY A 193 -15.04 19.25 -6.74
C GLY A 193 -14.49 18.03 -5.98
N ALA A 194 -14.28 18.14 -4.66
CA ALA A 194 -13.92 17.03 -3.79
C ALA A 194 -14.92 15.85 -3.75
N GLN A 195 -16.24 16.09 -3.86
CA GLN A 195 -17.26 15.05 -3.92
C GLN A 195 -17.29 14.33 -5.29
N LEU A 196 -17.04 15.04 -6.38
CA LEU A 196 -16.90 14.43 -7.71
C LEU A 196 -15.66 13.52 -7.76
N VAL A 197 -14.53 14.01 -7.22
CA VAL A 197 -13.28 13.24 -7.11
C VAL A 197 -13.46 11.99 -6.23
N ALA A 198 -14.29 12.06 -5.19
CA ALA A 198 -14.53 10.92 -4.29
C ALA A 198 -15.25 9.74 -4.96
N HIS A 199 -16.01 9.96 -6.04
CA HIS A 199 -16.69 8.88 -6.78
C HIS A 199 -15.86 8.32 -7.94
N LEU A 200 -14.90 9.10 -8.45
CA LEU A 200 -14.15 8.72 -9.64
C LEU A 200 -13.24 7.50 -9.40
N LEU A 201 -12.52 7.44 -8.28
CA LEU A 201 -11.63 6.30 -7.98
C LEU A 201 -12.40 4.99 -7.76
N PRO A 202 -13.49 4.95 -6.96
CA PRO A 202 -14.35 3.77 -6.86
C PRO A 202 -14.88 3.29 -8.22
N ASP A 203 -15.38 4.20 -9.07
CA ASP A 203 -15.90 3.84 -10.39
C ASP A 203 -14.83 3.20 -11.29
N ILE A 204 -13.61 3.75 -11.29
CA ILE A 204 -12.48 3.18 -12.05
C ILE A 204 -12.08 1.81 -11.49
N ARG A 205 -12.03 1.67 -10.16
CA ARG A 205 -11.70 0.40 -9.48
C ARG A 205 -12.74 -0.67 -9.78
N ASP A 206 -14.03 -0.34 -9.76
CA ASP A 206 -15.13 -1.26 -10.08
C ASP A 206 -15.09 -1.69 -11.55
N GLN A 207 -14.81 -0.75 -12.47
CA GLN A 207 -14.65 -1.04 -13.89
C GLN A 207 -13.47 -1.99 -14.15
N LEU A 208 -12.34 -1.75 -13.50
CA LEU A 208 -11.14 -2.59 -13.62
C LEU A 208 -11.33 -3.94 -12.90
N GLY A 209 -12.00 -3.95 -11.75
CA GLY A 209 -12.17 -5.09 -10.86
C GLY A 209 -10.85 -5.64 -10.31
N VAL A 210 -10.97 -6.76 -9.60
CA VAL A 210 -9.82 -7.52 -9.05
C VAL A 210 -8.94 -8.02 -10.21
N PRO A 211 -7.61 -7.85 -10.16
CA PRO A 211 -6.72 -8.35 -11.21
C PRO A 211 -6.75 -9.88 -11.25
N PRO A 212 -6.77 -10.51 -12.44
CA PRO A 212 -6.72 -11.96 -12.56
C PRO A 212 -5.37 -12.50 -12.08
N THR A 213 -5.39 -13.55 -11.26
CA THR A 213 -4.16 -14.24 -10.82
C THR A 213 -3.59 -15.17 -11.88
N LYS A 214 -4.44 -15.65 -12.80
CA LYS A 214 -4.05 -16.53 -13.91
C LYS A 214 -4.96 -16.28 -15.11
N ILE A 215 -4.33 -16.14 -16.28
CA ILE A 215 -5.00 -16.09 -17.57
C ILE A 215 -5.01 -17.51 -18.16
N SER A 216 -6.17 -18.14 -18.19
CA SER A 216 -6.33 -19.54 -18.62
C SER A 216 -7.03 -19.70 -19.97
N SER A 217 -7.65 -18.65 -20.50
CA SER A 217 -8.46 -18.75 -21.72
C SER A 217 -8.39 -17.49 -22.57
N TRP A 218 -8.69 -17.66 -23.86
CA TRP A 218 -8.87 -16.58 -24.81
C TRP A 218 -9.89 -15.55 -24.34
N LEU A 219 -11.02 -16.01 -23.78
CA LEU A 219 -12.09 -15.14 -23.29
C LEU A 219 -11.61 -14.25 -22.13
N HIS A 220 -10.74 -14.76 -21.25
CA HIS A 220 -10.14 -13.96 -20.19
C HIS A 220 -9.24 -12.86 -20.75
N VAL A 221 -8.43 -13.16 -21.76
CA VAL A 221 -7.56 -12.17 -22.41
C VAL A 221 -8.39 -11.05 -23.03
N VAL A 222 -9.41 -11.39 -23.82
CA VAL A 222 -10.27 -10.40 -24.49
C VAL A 222 -11.04 -9.55 -23.49
N GLY A 223 -11.64 -10.18 -22.47
CA GLY A 223 -12.37 -9.47 -21.43
C GLY A 223 -11.48 -8.52 -20.65
N GLU A 224 -10.26 -8.94 -20.34
CA GLU A 224 -9.29 -8.12 -19.62
C GLU A 224 -8.79 -6.94 -20.48
N LEU A 225 -8.40 -7.18 -21.74
CA LEU A 225 -8.03 -6.11 -22.68
C LEU A 225 -9.16 -5.09 -22.85
N GLY A 226 -10.42 -5.54 -22.91
CA GLY A 226 -11.58 -4.66 -22.97
C GLY A 226 -11.66 -3.71 -21.78
N LYS A 227 -11.44 -4.21 -20.56
CA LYS A 227 -11.40 -3.38 -19.35
C LYS A 227 -10.27 -2.36 -19.38
N LEU A 228 -9.05 -2.80 -19.75
CA LEU A 228 -7.89 -1.90 -19.79
C LEU A 228 -8.08 -0.80 -20.83
N LYS A 229 -8.55 -1.13 -22.04
CA LYS A 229 -8.86 -0.16 -23.10
C LYS A 229 -9.88 0.87 -22.65
N ALA A 230 -10.96 0.43 -22.01
CA ALA A 230 -12.02 1.30 -21.53
C ALA A 230 -11.58 2.18 -20.34
N ALA A 231 -10.66 1.70 -19.51
CA ALA A 231 -10.09 2.48 -18.41
C ALA A 231 -9.06 3.52 -18.89
N THR A 232 -8.40 3.26 -20.02
CA THR A 232 -7.43 4.17 -20.68
C THR A 232 -8.04 4.87 -21.91
N ASP A 233 -9.35 5.10 -21.91
CA ASP A 233 -9.96 5.95 -22.93
C ASP A 233 -9.61 7.43 -22.66
N ASP A 234 -9.54 8.27 -23.70
CA ASP A 234 -9.05 9.64 -23.58
C ASP A 234 -9.93 10.47 -22.62
N ASP A 235 -11.24 10.26 -22.61
CA ASP A 235 -12.15 10.96 -21.69
C ASP A 235 -11.95 10.49 -20.24
N ARG A 236 -11.64 9.21 -20.03
CA ARG A 236 -11.32 8.67 -18.70
C ARG A 236 -9.99 9.20 -18.21
N LEU A 237 -8.96 9.24 -19.05
CA LEU A 237 -7.66 9.79 -18.71
C LEU A 237 -7.74 11.28 -18.38
N ARG A 238 -8.58 12.07 -19.05
CA ARG A 238 -8.85 13.46 -18.66
C ARG A 238 -9.46 13.57 -17.27
N ALA A 239 -10.43 12.72 -16.95
CA ALA A 239 -11.03 12.70 -15.61
C ALA A 239 -9.98 12.36 -14.53
N TRP A 240 -8.98 11.52 -14.83
CA TRP A 240 -7.90 11.19 -13.89
C TRP A 240 -7.09 12.41 -13.45
N GLU A 241 -7.05 13.48 -14.25
CA GLU A 241 -6.32 14.71 -13.91
C GLU A 241 -6.84 15.35 -12.61
N GLU A 242 -8.08 15.06 -12.22
CA GLU A 242 -8.70 15.52 -10.97
C GLU A 242 -8.29 14.68 -9.74
N LEU A 243 -7.72 13.49 -9.94
CA LEU A 243 -7.26 12.63 -8.86
C LEU A 243 -5.91 13.11 -8.29
N PRO A 244 -5.60 12.87 -7.01
CA PRO A 244 -4.27 13.12 -6.46
C PRO A 244 -3.18 12.37 -7.26
N HIS A 245 -2.00 12.99 -7.42
CA HIS A 245 -0.91 12.42 -8.23
C HIS A 245 -0.50 11.00 -7.82
N GLU A 246 -0.49 10.72 -6.52
CA GLU A 246 -0.20 9.39 -5.99
C GLU A 246 -1.24 8.33 -6.39
N VAL A 247 -2.52 8.71 -6.49
CA VAL A 247 -3.59 7.85 -7.03
C VAL A 247 -3.41 7.65 -8.53
N GLN A 248 -3.11 8.72 -9.28
CA GLN A 248 -2.85 8.63 -10.72
C GLN A 248 -1.70 7.65 -11.00
N VAL A 249 -0.55 7.83 -10.33
CA VAL A 249 0.62 6.94 -10.48
C VAL A 249 0.27 5.49 -10.13
N ALA A 250 -0.42 5.25 -9.01
CA ALA A 250 -0.83 3.91 -8.62
C ALA A 250 -1.78 3.26 -9.65
N LEU A 251 -2.72 4.02 -10.23
CA LEU A 251 -3.60 3.57 -11.32
C LEU A 251 -2.80 3.24 -12.59
N GLY A 252 -1.86 4.12 -12.95
CA GLY A 252 -0.97 3.90 -14.09
C GLY A 252 -0.15 2.62 -13.94
N CYS A 253 0.45 2.40 -12.77
CA CYS A 253 1.20 1.18 -12.47
C CYS A 253 0.30 -0.06 -12.44
N PHE A 254 -0.92 0.05 -11.88
CA PHE A 254 -1.89 -1.04 -11.86
C PHE A 254 -2.29 -1.51 -13.26
N ILE A 255 -2.68 -0.59 -14.15
CA ILE A 255 -3.05 -0.91 -15.53
C ILE A 255 -1.86 -1.47 -16.29
N THR A 256 -0.68 -0.88 -16.11
CA THR A 256 0.55 -1.33 -16.78
C THR A 256 0.94 -2.74 -16.36
N ALA A 257 0.89 -3.05 -15.05
CA ALA A 257 1.16 -4.38 -14.53
C ALA A 257 0.17 -5.43 -15.09
N ARG A 258 -1.13 -5.09 -15.16
CA ARG A 258 -2.14 -5.98 -15.78
C ARG A 258 -1.89 -6.20 -17.27
N TYR A 259 -1.53 -5.15 -18.00
CA TYR A 259 -1.19 -5.28 -19.41
C TYR A 259 0.06 -6.16 -19.62
N ARG A 260 1.10 -5.97 -18.81
CA ARG A 260 2.31 -6.80 -18.86
C ARG A 260 2.05 -8.25 -18.46
N HIS A 261 1.18 -8.48 -17.48
CA HIS A 261 0.69 -9.82 -17.15
C HIS A 261 0.06 -10.50 -18.38
N LEU A 262 -0.78 -9.78 -19.14
CA LEU A 262 -1.33 -10.30 -20.40
C LEU A 262 -0.25 -10.52 -21.48
N GLN A 263 0.77 -9.67 -21.56
CA GLN A 263 1.79 -9.77 -22.60
C GLN A 263 2.79 -10.91 -22.35
N ASP A 264 3.25 -11.05 -21.10
CA ASP A 264 4.41 -11.87 -20.76
C ASP A 264 4.01 -13.23 -20.15
N GLU A 265 2.90 -13.29 -19.43
CA GLU A 265 2.49 -14.47 -18.65
C GLU A 265 1.31 -15.25 -19.28
N THR A 266 0.72 -14.74 -20.37
CA THR A 266 -0.34 -15.44 -21.09
C THR A 266 0.19 -16.71 -21.78
N PRO A 267 -0.54 -17.86 -21.72
CA PRO A 267 -0.19 -19.08 -22.43
C PRO A 267 0.02 -18.86 -23.93
N ALA A 268 0.91 -19.64 -24.54
CA ALA A 268 1.29 -19.50 -25.95
C ALA A 268 0.07 -19.45 -26.89
N ASP A 269 -0.94 -20.29 -26.63
CA ASP A 269 -2.17 -20.40 -27.43
C ASP A 269 -3.02 -19.11 -27.44
N CYS A 270 -2.85 -18.26 -26.43
CA CYS A 270 -3.60 -17.01 -26.28
C CYS A 270 -2.73 -15.77 -26.53
N ARG A 271 -1.41 -15.92 -26.69
CA ARG A 271 -0.47 -14.80 -26.82
C ARG A 271 -0.69 -14.00 -28.11
N SER A 272 -1.08 -14.67 -29.19
CA SER A 272 -1.38 -14.03 -30.48
C SER A 272 -2.51 -13.01 -30.39
N VAL A 273 -3.45 -13.17 -29.46
CA VAL A 273 -4.56 -12.23 -29.24
C VAL A 273 -4.04 -10.87 -28.80
N VAL A 274 -3.15 -10.85 -27.80
CA VAL A 274 -2.56 -9.60 -27.28
C VAL A 274 -1.65 -8.96 -28.32
N GLN A 275 -0.88 -9.77 -29.06
CA GLN A 275 0.08 -9.28 -30.04
C GLN A 275 -0.58 -8.74 -31.32
N ASN A 276 -1.67 -9.35 -31.78
CA ASN A 276 -2.36 -8.97 -33.00
C ASN A 276 -3.41 -7.87 -32.80
N ASP A 277 -3.80 -7.61 -31.56
CA ASP A 277 -4.72 -6.53 -31.24
C ASP A 277 -4.03 -5.17 -31.32
N LYS A 278 -4.22 -4.47 -32.45
CA LYS A 278 -3.65 -3.14 -32.71
C LYS A 278 -4.01 -2.11 -31.64
N ASP A 279 -5.16 -2.27 -30.99
CA ASP A 279 -5.62 -1.35 -29.95
C ASP A 279 -5.05 -1.71 -28.58
N ALA A 280 -4.53 -2.92 -28.37
CA ALA A 280 -3.85 -3.29 -27.14
C ALA A 280 -2.58 -2.43 -26.93
N VAL A 281 -1.81 -2.17 -27.99
CA VAL A 281 -0.61 -1.31 -27.93
C VAL A 281 -0.97 0.14 -27.57
N LYS A 282 -2.17 0.60 -27.95
CA LYS A 282 -2.65 1.95 -27.63
C LYS A 282 -2.83 2.17 -26.14
N VAL A 283 -3.09 1.14 -25.33
CA VAL A 283 -3.22 1.25 -23.87
C VAL A 283 -1.97 1.88 -23.25
N LEU A 284 -0.79 1.29 -23.52
CA LEU A 284 0.48 1.81 -23.00
C LEU A 284 0.85 3.16 -23.62
N HIS A 285 0.54 3.38 -24.90
CA HIS A 285 0.82 4.65 -25.57
C HIS A 285 0.00 5.80 -24.98
N ARG A 286 -1.30 5.59 -24.75
CA ARG A 286 -2.18 6.59 -24.13
C ARG A 286 -1.75 6.90 -22.70
N LEU A 287 -1.41 5.88 -21.90
CA LEU A 287 -0.83 6.10 -20.57
C LEU A 287 0.48 6.90 -20.66
N SER A 288 1.41 6.49 -21.51
CA SER A 288 2.68 7.21 -21.69
C SER A 288 2.48 8.67 -22.07
N ASN A 289 1.57 8.95 -23.00
CA ASN A 289 1.24 10.32 -23.42
C ASN A 289 0.60 11.12 -22.28
N HIS A 290 -0.37 10.52 -21.58
CA HIS A 290 -1.03 11.17 -20.43
C HIS A 290 -0.01 11.56 -19.36
N PHE A 291 0.83 10.63 -18.88
CA PHE A 291 1.84 10.92 -17.86
C PHE A 291 2.95 11.88 -18.35
N SER A 292 3.24 11.90 -19.65
CA SER A 292 4.16 12.89 -20.23
C SER A 292 3.57 14.30 -20.24
N ILE A 293 2.26 14.43 -20.47
CA ILE A 293 1.55 15.72 -20.52
C ILE A 293 1.30 16.26 -19.11
N THR A 294 0.72 15.44 -18.25
CA THR A 294 0.31 15.84 -16.89
C THR A 294 1.49 15.92 -15.92
N ARG A 295 2.59 15.20 -16.21
CA ARG A 295 3.76 15.07 -15.33
C ARG A 295 3.41 14.54 -13.94
N ALA A 296 2.38 13.70 -13.84
CA ALA A 296 1.88 13.19 -12.56
C ALA A 296 2.89 12.32 -11.80
N GLY A 297 3.87 11.73 -12.48
CA GLY A 297 4.94 10.95 -11.88
C GLY A 297 5.52 9.89 -12.80
N PHE A 298 6.38 9.02 -12.26
CA PHE A 298 6.94 7.87 -12.96
C PHE A 298 6.03 6.65 -12.81
N VAL A 299 5.71 5.99 -13.92
CA VAL A 299 4.92 4.75 -13.95
C VAL A 299 5.81 3.58 -14.35
N HIS A 300 5.96 2.63 -13.43
CA HIS A 300 6.76 1.43 -13.66
C HIS A 300 6.08 0.48 -14.67
N GLY A 301 6.88 -0.23 -15.45
CA GLY A 301 6.41 -1.15 -16.50
C GLY A 301 6.04 -0.54 -17.86
N LEU A 302 6.07 0.80 -18.03
CA LEU A 302 5.77 1.41 -19.35
C LEU A 302 6.83 1.04 -20.41
N ALA A 303 8.10 1.01 -20.03
CA ALA A 303 9.18 0.51 -20.89
C ALA A 303 9.17 -1.03 -20.96
N ARG A 304 9.57 -1.58 -22.12
CA ARG A 304 9.47 -3.03 -22.41
C ARG A 304 10.48 -3.90 -21.67
N ASP A 305 11.59 -3.30 -21.25
CA ASP A 305 12.68 -3.94 -20.53
C ASP A 305 12.49 -3.96 -19.01
N HIS A 306 11.51 -3.22 -18.49
CA HIS A 306 11.14 -3.27 -17.09
C HIS A 306 10.75 -4.70 -16.67
N GLN A 307 11.09 -5.04 -15.43
CA GLN A 307 10.70 -6.30 -14.78
C GLN A 307 9.74 -6.00 -13.62
N PRO A 308 8.93 -6.97 -13.16
CA PRO A 308 8.08 -6.79 -11.98
C PRO A 308 8.88 -6.28 -10.77
N THR A 309 8.30 -5.37 -9.98
CA THR A 309 8.98 -4.77 -8.79
C THR A 309 8.52 -5.39 -7.48
N HIS A 310 7.25 -5.77 -7.40
CA HIS A 310 6.56 -6.26 -6.20
C HIS A 310 6.24 -7.75 -6.33
N GLY A 311 7.26 -8.52 -6.72
CA GLY A 311 7.12 -9.95 -6.90
C GLY A 311 8.06 -10.53 -7.95
N ALA A 312 7.85 -11.80 -8.27
CA ALA A 312 8.51 -12.46 -9.39
C ALA A 312 7.70 -12.34 -10.70
N ARG A 313 6.48 -11.81 -10.63
CA ARG A 313 5.49 -11.81 -11.72
C ARG A 313 4.72 -10.50 -11.77
N TRP A 314 4.31 -10.08 -12.96
CA TRP A 314 3.43 -8.93 -13.21
C TRP A 314 2.04 -9.09 -12.59
N SER A 315 1.55 -10.33 -12.47
CA SER A 315 0.32 -10.61 -11.71
C SER A 315 0.44 -10.23 -10.23
N GLU A 316 1.63 -10.35 -9.65
CA GLU A 316 1.91 -9.96 -8.26
C GLU A 316 1.97 -8.44 -8.14
N ASP A 317 2.62 -7.74 -9.07
CA ASP A 317 2.59 -6.27 -9.17
C ASP A 317 1.16 -5.73 -9.31
N ALA A 318 0.34 -6.34 -10.17
CA ALA A 318 -1.05 -5.95 -10.33
C ALA A 318 -1.84 -6.12 -9.03
N ALA A 319 -1.64 -7.24 -8.31
CA ALA A 319 -2.28 -7.47 -7.02
C ALA A 319 -1.81 -6.47 -5.95
N TYR A 320 -0.52 -6.11 -5.95
CA TYR A 320 0.04 -5.09 -5.07
C TYR A 320 -0.61 -3.72 -5.32
N TYR A 321 -0.60 -3.23 -6.57
CA TYR A 321 -1.19 -1.92 -6.86
C TYR A 321 -2.71 -1.89 -6.68
N HIS A 322 -3.40 -3.02 -6.81
CA HIS A 322 -4.82 -3.12 -6.43
C HIS A 322 -5.03 -2.88 -4.92
N ARG A 323 -4.17 -3.46 -4.07
CA ARG A 323 -4.19 -3.20 -2.61
C ARG A 323 -3.81 -1.76 -2.30
N GLU A 324 -2.79 -1.23 -2.97
CA GLU A 324 -2.35 0.15 -2.79
C GLU A 324 -3.43 1.16 -3.16
N LEU A 325 -4.17 0.92 -4.24
CA LEU A 325 -5.32 1.76 -4.62
C LEU A 325 -6.43 1.71 -3.57
N ALA A 326 -6.70 0.55 -2.96
CA ALA A 326 -7.65 0.44 -1.87
C ALA A 326 -7.19 1.20 -0.62
N ARG A 327 -5.89 1.14 -0.30
CA ARG A 327 -5.28 1.91 0.80
C ARG A 327 -5.40 3.41 0.56
N LEU A 328 -5.00 3.88 -0.62
CA LEU A 328 -5.12 5.29 -0.99
C LEU A 328 -6.59 5.75 -0.98
N ALA A 329 -7.51 4.89 -1.40
CA ALA A 329 -8.93 5.21 -1.35
C ALA A 329 -9.44 5.41 0.09
N HIS A 330 -9.00 4.54 1.01
CA HIS A 330 -9.29 4.68 2.43
C HIS A 330 -8.67 5.96 3.02
N ASP A 331 -7.38 6.18 2.79
CA ASP A 331 -6.63 7.28 3.40
C ASP A 331 -7.13 8.65 2.93
N LEU A 332 -7.49 8.77 1.64
CA LEU A 332 -7.86 10.05 1.02
C LEU A 332 -9.37 10.32 1.06
N TYR A 333 -10.21 9.28 0.93
CA TYR A 333 -11.66 9.44 0.80
C TYR A 333 -12.44 8.83 1.97
N GLY A 334 -11.77 8.18 2.93
CA GLY A 334 -12.43 7.50 4.04
C GLY A 334 -13.31 6.33 3.61
N GLU A 335 -13.07 5.76 2.42
CA GLU A 335 -13.76 4.56 1.97
C GLU A 335 -13.54 3.46 3.01
N GLU A 336 -14.62 2.86 3.52
CA GLU A 336 -14.49 1.70 4.40
C GLU A 336 -13.79 0.62 3.59
N VAL A 337 -12.52 0.34 3.91
CA VAL A 337 -11.84 -0.85 3.39
C VAL A 337 -12.76 -1.99 3.77
N ASP A 338 -13.23 -2.76 2.78
CA ASP A 338 -14.18 -3.85 3.03
C ASP A 338 -13.53 -4.83 4.03
N GLU A 339 -13.78 -4.62 5.33
CA GLU A 339 -13.14 -5.27 6.48
C GLU A 339 -13.47 -6.78 6.51
N LYS A 340 -14.26 -7.25 5.53
CA LYS A 340 -14.51 -8.66 5.27
C LYS A 340 -13.28 -9.43 4.82
N SER A 341 -12.19 -8.76 4.43
CA SER A 341 -10.89 -9.43 4.37
C SER A 341 -10.49 -9.73 5.82
N PRO A 342 -10.54 -11.00 6.28
CA PRO A 342 -10.27 -11.32 7.67
C PRO A 342 -8.89 -10.75 8.03
N PRO A 343 -8.75 -10.03 9.16
CA PRO A 343 -7.48 -9.44 9.56
C PRO A 343 -6.41 -10.50 9.45
N GLN A 344 -5.35 -10.20 8.70
CA GLN A 344 -4.31 -11.18 8.42
C GLN A 344 -3.75 -11.63 9.77
N ASN A 345 -3.93 -12.91 10.09
CA ASN A 345 -3.51 -13.46 11.37
C ASN A 345 -2.01 -13.15 11.56
N THR A 346 -1.69 -12.33 12.56
CA THR A 346 -0.33 -11.81 12.80
C THR A 346 0.68 -12.95 13.00
N GLU A 347 0.27 -14.05 13.63
CA GLU A 347 1.10 -15.27 13.77
C GLU A 347 1.40 -15.92 12.42
N ARG A 348 0.42 -15.92 11.51
CA ARG A 348 0.61 -16.48 10.17
C ARG A 348 1.58 -15.63 9.35
N ALA A 349 1.48 -14.30 9.45
CA ALA A 349 2.38 -13.39 8.76
C ALA A 349 3.82 -13.47 9.31
N LEU A 350 4.00 -13.49 10.64
CA LEU A 350 5.30 -13.73 11.26
C LEU A 350 5.87 -15.12 10.88
N GLY A 351 5.01 -16.14 10.86
CA GLY A 351 5.37 -17.49 10.42
C GLY A 351 5.81 -17.55 8.95
N GLN A 352 5.19 -16.78 8.07
CA GLN A 352 5.59 -16.65 6.66
C GLN A 352 6.96 -15.99 6.52
N ILE A 353 7.22 -14.89 7.26
CA ILE A 353 8.53 -14.22 7.24
C ILE A 353 9.61 -15.16 7.78
N ARG A 354 9.36 -15.86 8.90
CA ARG A 354 10.29 -16.82 9.47
C ARG A 354 10.58 -17.99 8.53
N ALA A 355 9.53 -18.62 7.98
CA ALA A 355 9.69 -19.71 7.03
C ALA A 355 10.41 -19.28 5.73
N LEU A 356 10.31 -18.00 5.36
CA LEU A 356 11.07 -17.44 4.26
C LEU A 356 12.55 -17.29 4.66
N ILE A 357 12.85 -16.68 5.80
CA ILE A 357 14.23 -16.53 6.34
C ILE A 357 14.92 -17.90 6.48
N ASP A 358 14.23 -18.91 6.98
CA ASP A 358 14.78 -20.26 7.19
C ASP A 358 15.22 -20.96 5.89
N ARG A 359 14.77 -20.47 4.73
CA ARG A 359 15.17 -20.98 3.40
C ARG A 359 16.37 -20.23 2.81
N ASP A 360 16.95 -19.29 3.55
CA ASP A 360 18.06 -18.43 3.13
C ASP A 360 17.90 -17.78 1.73
N PRO A 361 16.77 -17.09 1.46
CA PRO A 361 16.55 -16.43 0.19
C PRO A 361 17.33 -15.10 0.13
N PRO A 362 17.49 -14.51 -1.07
CA PRO A 362 18.04 -13.17 -1.22
C PRO A 362 17.29 -12.14 -0.37
N VAL A 363 18.03 -11.20 0.23
CA VAL A 363 17.48 -10.22 1.18
C VAL A 363 16.37 -9.36 0.57
N ASP A 364 16.47 -9.02 -0.71
CA ASP A 364 15.43 -8.26 -1.42
C ASP A 364 14.06 -8.96 -1.39
N ARG A 365 14.04 -10.30 -1.42
CA ARG A 365 12.81 -11.08 -1.33
C ARG A 365 12.20 -11.03 0.07
N ILE A 366 13.04 -11.03 1.11
CA ILE A 366 12.59 -10.86 2.49
C ILE A 366 12.01 -9.45 2.66
N ARG A 367 12.72 -8.44 2.17
CA ARG A 367 12.28 -7.03 2.20
C ARG A 367 10.90 -6.87 1.54
N ALA A 368 10.74 -7.39 0.32
CA ALA A 368 9.49 -7.29 -0.43
C ALA A 368 8.32 -7.96 0.31
N LEU A 369 8.52 -9.13 0.93
CA LEU A 369 7.48 -9.79 1.71
C LEU A 369 7.08 -8.97 2.95
N VAL A 370 8.07 -8.43 3.67
CA VAL A 370 7.79 -7.60 4.87
C VAL A 370 7.05 -6.33 4.48
N GLU A 371 7.46 -5.68 3.39
CA GLU A 371 6.78 -4.50 2.86
C GLU A 371 5.32 -4.81 2.48
N ASP A 372 5.07 -5.93 1.79
CA ASP A 372 3.71 -6.36 1.44
C ASP A 372 2.83 -6.62 2.67
N ILE A 373 3.39 -7.28 3.68
CA ILE A 373 2.70 -7.56 4.94
C ILE A 373 2.37 -6.28 5.73
N LEU A 374 3.29 -5.31 5.75
CA LEU A 374 3.10 -4.03 6.44
C LEU A 374 2.12 -3.10 5.69
N SER A 375 2.07 -3.18 4.37
CA SER A 375 1.14 -2.41 3.54
C SER A 375 -0.26 -3.01 3.48
N THR A 376 -0.45 -4.26 3.91
CA THR A 376 -1.76 -4.92 3.92
C THR A 376 -2.63 -4.33 5.05
N PRO A 377 -3.86 -3.84 4.75
CA PRO A 377 -4.79 -3.35 5.76
C PRO A 377 -5.08 -4.43 6.82
N GLY A 378 -4.93 -4.07 8.11
CA GLY A 378 -5.05 -5.02 9.22
C GLY A 378 -3.88 -6.02 9.34
N GLY A 379 -2.76 -5.77 8.66
CA GLY A 379 -1.52 -6.53 8.75
C GLY A 379 -0.72 -6.28 10.04
N LEU A 380 0.55 -6.69 10.02
CA LEU A 380 1.48 -6.42 11.13
C LEU A 380 1.79 -4.92 11.19
N SER A 381 1.89 -4.39 12.41
CA SER A 381 2.45 -3.04 12.59
C SER A 381 3.97 -3.08 12.50
N GLY A 382 4.57 -2.04 11.93
CA GLY A 382 6.03 -1.90 11.84
C GLY A 382 6.74 -1.86 13.18
N ASP A 383 6.04 -1.61 14.29
CA ASP A 383 6.58 -1.62 15.65
C ASP A 383 6.28 -2.90 16.44
N ASP A 384 5.75 -3.97 15.80
CA ASP A 384 5.51 -5.25 16.50
C ASP A 384 6.84 -5.79 17.05
N PRO A 385 6.99 -5.99 18.38
CA PRO A 385 8.27 -6.41 18.99
C PRO A 385 8.82 -7.73 18.44
N ARG A 386 7.94 -8.62 17.98
CA ARG A 386 8.33 -9.92 17.41
C ARG A 386 8.87 -9.74 16.00
N LEU A 387 8.27 -8.85 15.20
CA LEU A 387 8.78 -8.47 13.89
C LEU A 387 10.12 -7.73 14.01
N VAL A 388 10.21 -6.77 14.93
CA VAL A 388 11.45 -6.03 15.24
C VAL A 388 12.59 -7.00 15.56
N ARG A 389 12.35 -7.95 16.48
CA ARG A 389 13.34 -8.98 16.82
C ARG A 389 13.72 -9.87 15.64
N LEU A 390 12.74 -10.25 14.81
CA LEU A 390 12.96 -11.12 13.65
C LEU A 390 13.76 -10.41 12.55
N MET A 391 13.52 -9.11 12.35
CA MET A 391 14.12 -8.32 11.27
C MET A 391 15.40 -7.59 11.66
N ARG A 392 15.77 -7.58 12.94
CA ARG A 392 17.02 -6.99 13.45
C ARG A 392 18.28 -7.39 12.66
N PRO A 393 18.52 -8.67 12.28
CA PRO A 393 19.70 -9.04 11.48
C PRO A 393 19.74 -8.43 10.07
N PHE A 394 18.59 -7.98 9.55
CA PHE A 394 18.44 -7.44 8.20
C PHE A 394 18.31 -5.91 8.20
N ARG A 395 18.53 -5.24 9.33
CA ARG A 395 18.30 -3.79 9.54
C ARG A 395 18.84 -2.91 8.42
N ASP A 396 20.08 -3.15 7.99
CA ASP A 396 20.75 -2.31 6.98
C ASP A 396 20.15 -2.45 5.57
N HIS A 397 19.37 -3.50 5.33
CA HIS A 397 18.69 -3.74 4.05
C HIS A 397 17.25 -3.21 4.03
N LEU A 398 16.75 -2.71 5.17
CA LEU A 398 15.40 -2.13 5.28
C LEU A 398 15.40 -0.68 4.78
N SER A 399 15.33 -0.51 3.47
CA SER A 399 15.19 0.78 2.79
C SER A 399 13.75 1.05 2.36
N GLY A 400 13.35 2.33 2.24
CA GLY A 400 12.03 2.74 1.77
C GLY A 400 11.15 3.36 2.85
N ALA A 401 10.09 4.06 2.43
CA ALA A 401 9.18 4.76 3.34
C ALA A 401 8.31 3.79 4.15
N ALA A 402 7.83 2.71 3.52
CA ALA A 402 7.01 1.68 4.17
C ALA A 402 7.73 0.98 5.33
N LEU A 403 9.05 0.82 5.23
CA LEU A 403 9.89 0.14 6.22
C LEU A 403 10.51 1.10 7.25
N ALA A 404 10.31 2.41 7.11
CA ALA A 404 10.94 3.40 7.97
C ALA A 404 10.53 3.23 9.45
N LYS A 405 9.24 2.93 9.71
CA LYS A 405 8.73 2.68 11.06
C LYS A 405 9.42 1.47 11.71
N LEU A 406 9.57 0.37 10.96
CA LEU A 406 10.24 -0.85 11.44
C LEU A 406 11.72 -0.61 11.75
N ARG A 407 12.42 0.10 10.87
CA ARG A 407 13.82 0.47 11.10
C ARG A 407 13.99 1.33 12.36
N HIS A 408 13.13 2.34 12.56
CA HIS A 408 13.17 3.14 13.80
C HIS A 408 12.87 2.30 15.04
N ALA A 409 11.96 1.33 14.96
CA ALA A 409 11.67 0.43 16.07
C ALA A 409 12.86 -0.51 16.38
N ILE A 410 13.60 -0.96 15.36
CA ILE A 410 14.85 -1.72 15.55
C ILE A 410 15.92 -0.83 16.19
N ASP A 411 16.16 0.37 15.65
CA ASP A 411 17.14 1.32 16.17
C ASP A 411 16.83 1.70 17.63
N ALA A 412 15.56 1.90 17.97
CA ALA A 412 15.12 2.16 19.34
C ALA A 412 15.39 0.96 20.25
N ALA A 413 15.06 -0.26 19.81
CA ALA A 413 15.30 -1.48 20.59
C ALA A 413 16.80 -1.81 20.74
N ASP A 414 17.65 -1.36 19.82
CA ASP A 414 19.10 -1.48 19.90
C ASP A 414 19.67 -0.40 20.81
N ALA A 415 19.21 0.85 20.69
CA ALA A 415 19.57 1.93 21.60
C ALA A 415 19.15 1.65 23.04
N GLU A 416 18.00 1.01 23.28
CA GLU A 416 17.57 0.61 24.63
C GLU A 416 18.44 -0.49 25.22
N LYS A 417 18.99 -1.36 24.36
CA LYS A 417 19.94 -2.42 24.75
C LYS A 417 21.33 -1.85 25.02
N ASP A 418 21.76 -0.85 24.27
CA ASP A 418 23.04 -0.16 24.46
C ASP A 418 22.97 0.91 25.57
N ALA A 419 21.78 1.42 25.85
CA ALA A 419 21.48 2.33 26.96
C ALA A 419 21.09 1.60 28.24
N GLU A 420 21.09 0.25 28.27
CA GLU A 420 21.40 -0.44 29.52
C GLU A 420 22.78 0.07 29.91
N PRO A 421 22.89 0.95 30.93
CA PRO A 421 24.14 1.64 31.23
C PRO A 421 25.21 0.56 31.38
N ASP A 422 26.32 0.70 30.63
CA ASP A 422 27.55 -0.07 30.80
C ASP A 422 27.65 -0.37 32.28
N PHE A 423 27.38 -1.64 32.63
CA PHE A 423 27.06 -2.08 33.99
C PHE A 423 28.01 -1.36 34.94
N VAL A 424 27.53 -0.29 35.58
CA VAL A 424 28.31 0.37 36.60
C VAL A 424 28.35 -0.71 37.67
N ASP A 425 29.52 -1.32 37.85
CA ASP A 425 29.77 -2.35 38.86
C ASP A 425 29.63 -1.66 40.24
N GLU A 426 28.38 -1.36 40.58
CA GLU A 426 27.98 -0.86 41.86
C GLU A 426 28.02 -2.09 42.76
N LEU A 427 29.19 -2.26 43.40
CA LEU A 427 29.39 -3.27 44.41
C LEU A 427 28.26 -3.17 45.43
N LEU A 428 27.70 -4.33 45.80
CA LEU A 428 26.76 -4.39 46.91
C LEU A 428 27.40 -3.74 48.14
N PRO A 429 26.65 -2.97 48.94
CA PRO A 429 27.14 -2.46 50.22
C PRO A 429 27.79 -3.58 51.04
N GLU A 430 28.90 -3.28 51.73
CA GLU A 430 29.63 -4.29 52.53
C GLU A 430 28.74 -4.89 53.62
N ASP A 431 27.85 -4.06 54.19
CA ASP A 431 26.90 -4.37 55.25
C ASP A 431 25.51 -4.76 54.72
N TRP A 432 25.39 -5.15 53.45
CA TRP A 432 24.09 -5.50 52.87
C TRP A 432 23.45 -6.71 53.57
N PRO A 433 22.32 -6.54 54.30
CA PRO A 433 21.81 -7.55 55.24
C PRO A 433 21.44 -8.90 54.61
N TRP A 434 21.03 -8.90 53.34
CA TRP A 434 20.60 -10.10 52.62
C TRP A 434 21.77 -10.99 52.16
N ARG A 435 23.02 -10.54 52.29
CA ARG A 435 24.21 -11.30 51.86
C ARG A 435 24.27 -12.67 52.51
N GLU A 436 24.06 -12.77 53.82
CA GLU A 436 24.14 -14.04 54.56
C GLU A 436 22.94 -14.96 54.25
N VAL A 437 21.77 -14.37 53.98
CA VAL A 437 20.58 -15.12 53.52
C VAL A 437 20.87 -15.76 52.16
N LEU A 438 21.48 -15.04 51.22
CA LEU A 438 21.80 -15.57 49.89
C LEU A 438 22.87 -16.66 49.95
N LYS A 439 23.94 -16.44 50.73
CA LYS A 439 25.03 -17.43 50.91
C LYS A 439 24.57 -18.79 51.42
N SER A 440 23.47 -18.83 52.17
CA SER A 440 22.86 -20.07 52.66
C SER A 440 21.76 -20.62 51.73
N SER A 441 21.26 -19.81 50.79
CA SER A 441 20.11 -20.11 49.93
C SER A 441 20.48 -20.72 48.58
N ARG A 442 19.62 -21.61 48.09
CA ARG A 442 19.61 -22.12 46.71
C ARG A 442 18.70 -21.25 45.87
N VAL A 443 19.29 -20.53 44.93
CA VAL A 443 18.63 -19.51 44.11
C VAL A 443 18.44 -20.06 42.69
N VAL A 444 17.23 -19.94 42.16
CA VAL A 444 16.92 -20.23 40.75
C VAL A 444 16.41 -18.98 40.07
N MET A 445 17.03 -18.58 38.96
CA MET A 445 16.56 -17.48 38.13
C MET A 445 15.86 -18.01 36.87
N VAL A 446 14.73 -17.43 36.49
CA VAL A 446 13.90 -17.91 35.39
C VAL A 446 13.62 -16.77 34.41
N GLY A 447 13.87 -17.04 33.12
CA GLY A 447 13.71 -16.08 32.03
C GLY A 447 15.04 -15.47 31.58
N GLY A 448 14.99 -14.63 30.55
CA GLY A 448 16.18 -14.02 29.96
C GLY A 448 17.09 -15.03 29.23
N ASP A 449 18.25 -14.54 28.83
CA ASP A 449 19.30 -15.33 28.18
C ASP A 449 20.50 -15.44 29.12
N SER A 450 20.96 -16.67 29.40
CA SER A 450 22.05 -16.92 30.34
C SER A 450 23.38 -16.65 29.66
N ARG A 451 23.80 -15.38 29.68
CA ARG A 451 25.14 -15.02 29.21
C ARG A 451 26.17 -15.46 30.25
N PRO A 452 27.24 -16.19 29.86
CA PRO A 452 28.25 -16.67 30.79
C PRO A 452 28.84 -15.57 31.68
N ASP A 453 29.10 -14.39 31.11
CA ASP A 453 29.66 -13.25 31.85
C ASP A 453 28.68 -12.66 32.87
N ALA A 454 27.39 -12.63 32.55
CA ALA A 454 26.35 -12.16 33.47
C ALA A 454 26.13 -13.17 34.61
N LEU A 455 26.09 -14.46 34.26
CA LEU A 455 26.00 -15.56 35.22
C LEU A 455 27.16 -15.49 36.22
N ALA A 456 28.40 -15.44 35.73
CA ALA A 456 29.59 -15.36 36.57
C ALA A 456 29.58 -14.13 37.48
N ARG A 457 29.13 -12.97 36.96
CA ARG A 457 29.04 -11.73 37.74
C ARG A 457 28.00 -11.82 38.85
N ILE A 458 26.82 -12.40 38.57
CA ILE A 458 25.75 -12.57 39.57
C ILE A 458 26.22 -13.55 40.64
N GLU A 459 26.82 -14.68 40.26
CA GLU A 459 27.38 -15.65 41.20
C GLU A 459 28.50 -15.05 42.06
N GLN A 460 29.41 -14.27 41.47
CA GLN A 460 30.49 -13.60 42.20
C GLN A 460 29.97 -12.49 43.13
N THR A 461 28.95 -11.75 42.72
CA THR A 461 28.45 -10.61 43.49
C THR A 461 27.59 -11.04 44.67
N PHE A 462 26.65 -11.97 44.43
CA PHE A 462 25.66 -12.40 45.42
C PHE A 462 26.11 -13.65 46.21
N GLU A 463 27.08 -14.41 45.70
CA GLU A 463 27.66 -15.61 46.33
C GLU A 463 26.63 -16.61 46.88
N PRO A 464 25.56 -16.97 46.15
CA PRO A 464 24.56 -17.88 46.68
C PRO A 464 25.12 -19.28 46.89
N ARG A 465 24.55 -20.06 47.83
CA ARG A 465 24.98 -21.46 48.09
C ARG A 465 24.98 -22.30 46.81
N LYS A 466 23.95 -22.09 45.99
CA LYS A 466 23.81 -22.68 44.66
C LYS A 466 23.00 -21.74 43.80
N PHE A 467 23.48 -21.46 42.59
CA PHE A 467 22.77 -20.71 41.58
C PHE A 467 22.42 -21.59 40.39
N GLU A 468 21.26 -21.36 39.78
CA GLU A 468 20.83 -22.01 38.55
C GLU A 468 20.00 -21.03 37.72
N TRP A 469 20.33 -20.88 36.45
CA TRP A 469 19.61 -19.98 35.54
C TRP A 469 18.88 -20.81 34.48
N LEU A 470 17.55 -20.82 34.54
CA LEU A 470 16.67 -21.47 33.58
C LEU A 470 16.26 -20.48 32.49
N THR A 471 16.83 -20.62 31.30
CA THR A 471 16.41 -19.89 30.11
C THR A 471 15.07 -20.45 29.61
N VAL A 472 14.11 -19.58 29.28
CA VAL A 472 12.78 -20.01 28.81
C VAL A 472 12.57 -19.48 27.40
N ASN A 473 12.92 -20.30 26.40
CA ASN A 473 12.75 -19.97 24.99
C ASN A 473 11.52 -20.68 24.43
N GLY A 474 10.36 -20.01 24.49
CA GLY A 474 9.11 -20.52 23.91
C GLY A 474 8.53 -21.74 24.63
N SER A 475 7.88 -22.63 23.88
CA SER A 475 7.14 -23.79 24.43
C SER A 475 8.02 -24.97 24.84
N GLU A 476 9.27 -25.04 24.38
CA GLU A 476 10.14 -26.21 24.60
C GLU A 476 10.58 -26.34 26.08
N ASN A 477 10.62 -25.23 26.82
CA ASN A 477 11.13 -25.23 28.20
C ASN A 477 10.05 -25.37 29.28
N LEU A 478 8.79 -25.61 28.89
CA LEU A 478 7.68 -25.84 29.85
C LEU A 478 7.96 -26.99 30.82
N ARG A 479 8.66 -28.04 30.36
CA ARG A 479 9.04 -29.19 31.19
C ARG A 479 10.04 -28.82 32.28
N GLN A 480 10.98 -27.92 32.00
CA GLN A 480 11.94 -27.44 32.99
C GLN A 480 11.26 -26.60 34.06
N VAL A 481 10.31 -25.74 33.66
CA VAL A 481 9.53 -24.96 34.63
C VAL A 481 8.66 -25.88 35.49
N GLN A 482 8.04 -26.92 34.93
CA GLN A 482 7.31 -27.92 35.73
C GLN A 482 8.24 -28.69 36.70
N SER A 483 9.48 -28.97 36.29
CA SER A 483 10.46 -29.57 37.19
C SER A 483 10.85 -28.61 38.32
N LEU A 484 10.94 -27.30 38.04
CA LEU A 484 11.19 -26.27 39.04
C LEU A 484 10.04 -26.18 40.05
N THR A 485 8.79 -26.19 39.60
CA THR A 485 7.63 -26.12 40.52
C THR A 485 7.56 -27.31 41.46
N GLY A 486 7.89 -28.53 40.97
CA GLY A 486 8.04 -29.71 41.83
C GLY A 486 9.18 -29.57 42.84
N ARG A 487 10.31 -29.00 42.42
CA ARG A 487 11.47 -28.71 43.28
C ARG A 487 11.17 -27.68 44.37
N MET A 488 10.37 -26.66 44.06
CA MET A 488 9.90 -25.66 45.04
C MET A 488 9.06 -26.33 46.13
N GLN A 489 8.10 -27.18 45.75
CA GLN A 489 7.24 -27.89 46.70
C GLN A 489 8.00 -28.87 47.60
N GLN A 490 9.08 -29.45 47.10
CA GLN A 490 9.97 -30.33 47.86
C GLN A 490 10.93 -29.57 48.80
N GLY A 491 10.91 -28.24 48.79
CA GLY A 491 11.86 -27.42 49.57
C GLY A 491 13.29 -27.56 49.09
N SER A 492 13.51 -27.78 47.78
CA SER A 492 14.85 -27.90 47.19
C SER A 492 15.41 -26.58 46.62
N VAL A 493 14.60 -25.52 46.66
CA VAL A 493 14.89 -24.17 46.19
C VAL A 493 14.38 -23.21 47.25
N ASP A 494 15.18 -22.21 47.60
CA ASP A 494 14.86 -21.28 48.69
C ASP A 494 14.39 -19.92 48.15
N ILE A 495 14.94 -19.49 47.00
CA ILE A 495 14.61 -18.24 46.33
C ILE A 495 14.43 -18.48 44.83
N VAL A 496 13.35 -17.96 44.25
CA VAL A 496 13.10 -17.96 42.81
C VAL A 496 13.04 -16.52 42.31
N ILE A 497 13.87 -16.17 41.34
CA ILE A 497 13.91 -14.84 40.70
C ILE A 497 13.24 -14.93 39.32
N LEU A 498 12.20 -14.15 39.10
CA LEU A 498 11.46 -14.09 37.83
C LEU A 498 11.81 -12.83 37.05
N LEU A 499 12.41 -13.02 35.88
CA LEU A 499 12.64 -11.93 34.93
C LEU A 499 11.39 -11.74 34.07
N THR A 500 10.43 -10.97 34.57
CA THR A 500 9.05 -10.94 34.06
C THR A 500 8.95 -10.46 32.61
N SER A 501 9.87 -9.60 32.15
CA SER A 501 9.94 -9.12 30.77
C SER A 501 10.24 -10.22 29.74
N PHE A 502 10.76 -11.36 30.17
CA PHE A 502 11.15 -12.47 29.30
C PHE A 502 10.25 -13.70 29.44
N LEU A 503 9.23 -13.66 30.31
CA LEU A 503 8.37 -14.80 30.59
C LEU A 503 6.98 -14.60 30.01
N SER A 504 6.42 -15.67 29.44
CA SER A 504 5.00 -15.69 29.09
C SER A 504 4.13 -15.69 30.35
N HIS A 505 2.94 -15.08 30.30
CA HIS A 505 1.97 -15.09 31.40
C HIS A 505 1.74 -16.49 31.98
N LYS A 506 1.58 -17.50 31.10
CA LYS A 506 1.38 -18.89 31.49
C LYS A 506 2.50 -19.45 32.38
N VAL A 507 3.76 -19.11 32.09
CA VAL A 507 4.91 -19.57 32.87
C VAL A 507 4.96 -18.86 34.22
N SER A 508 4.68 -17.55 34.24
CA SER A 508 4.58 -16.78 35.48
C SER A 508 3.51 -17.36 36.40
N ASP A 509 2.29 -17.55 35.89
CA ASP A 509 1.15 -18.08 36.66
C ASP A 509 1.49 -19.44 37.28
N MET A 510 2.13 -20.33 36.52
CA MET A 510 2.50 -21.65 36.98
C MET A 510 3.51 -21.62 38.14
N ILE A 511 4.45 -20.67 38.14
CA ILE A 511 5.44 -20.52 39.22
C ILE A 511 4.79 -19.85 40.44
N THR A 512 3.97 -18.83 40.23
CA THR A 512 3.24 -18.15 41.31
C THR A 512 2.30 -19.13 42.03
N ASP A 513 1.55 -19.96 41.29
CA ASP A 513 0.68 -21.01 41.85
C ASP A 513 1.47 -22.06 42.65
N ALA A 514 2.69 -22.38 42.21
CA ALA A 514 3.57 -23.32 42.91
C ALA A 514 4.11 -22.72 44.20
N MET A 515 4.40 -21.41 44.22
CA MET A 515 4.87 -20.70 45.40
C MET A 515 3.82 -20.69 46.52
N VAL A 516 2.54 -20.45 46.20
CA VAL A 516 1.44 -20.51 47.19
C VAL A 516 1.37 -21.87 47.90
N LYS A 517 1.80 -22.95 47.23
CA LYS A 517 1.80 -24.31 47.76
C LYS A 517 3.11 -24.69 48.46
N ALA A 518 4.18 -23.95 48.23
CA ALA A 518 5.50 -24.24 48.76
C ALA A 518 5.75 -23.37 50.01
N HIS A 519 5.96 -24.01 51.16
CA HIS A 519 6.38 -23.28 52.36
C HIS A 519 7.87 -22.99 52.29
N GLY A 520 8.27 -21.76 52.62
CA GLY A 520 9.70 -21.40 52.72
C GLY A 520 10.37 -21.04 51.40
N VAL A 521 9.63 -20.74 50.32
CA VAL A 521 10.21 -20.23 49.07
C VAL A 521 9.89 -18.75 48.90
N SER A 522 10.90 -17.91 48.71
CA SER A 522 10.70 -16.49 48.38
C SER A 522 10.67 -16.28 46.87
N LEU A 523 9.72 -15.50 46.38
CA LEU A 523 9.54 -15.23 44.96
C LEU A 523 9.83 -13.75 44.67
N VAL A 524 10.91 -13.51 43.95
CA VAL A 524 11.43 -12.18 43.61
C VAL A 524 11.01 -11.83 42.19
N TYR A 525 10.37 -10.69 42.00
CA TYR A 525 10.00 -10.19 40.67
C TYR A 525 10.95 -9.10 40.21
N VAL A 526 11.54 -9.28 39.02
CA VAL A 526 12.42 -8.29 38.38
C VAL A 526 11.83 -7.92 37.03
N ASN A 527 11.38 -6.68 36.91
CA ASN A 527 10.62 -6.21 35.76
C ASN A 527 11.48 -5.68 34.60
N ARG A 528 12.76 -5.39 34.85
CA ARG A 528 13.65 -4.78 33.85
C ARG A 528 15.08 -5.29 34.03
N GLY A 529 15.59 -5.98 33.02
CA GLY A 529 16.96 -6.49 33.00
C GLY A 529 17.28 -7.47 34.13
N TYR A 530 18.57 -7.80 34.26
CA TYR A 530 19.12 -8.65 35.32
C TYR A 530 20.43 -8.06 35.88
N GLY A 531 20.55 -6.73 35.89
CA GLY A 531 21.69 -6.04 36.50
C GLY A 531 21.69 -6.16 38.03
N ILE A 532 22.87 -6.00 38.62
CA ILE A 532 23.10 -6.16 40.07
C ILE A 532 22.15 -5.27 40.88
N THR A 533 21.98 -4.00 40.50
CA THR A 533 21.10 -3.07 41.20
C THR A 533 19.63 -3.52 41.16
N GLN A 534 19.14 -4.02 40.02
CA GLN A 534 17.76 -4.49 39.89
C GLN A 534 17.52 -5.80 40.65
N LEU A 535 18.49 -6.71 40.62
CA LEU A 535 18.46 -7.95 41.41
C LEU A 535 18.50 -7.64 42.91
N ARG A 536 19.38 -6.72 43.34
CA ARG A 536 19.47 -6.25 44.72
C ARG A 536 18.13 -5.71 45.20
N GLN A 537 17.55 -4.77 44.45
CA GLN A 537 16.25 -4.18 44.78
C GLN A 537 15.15 -5.24 44.86
N GLY A 538 15.09 -6.16 43.89
CA GLY A 538 14.12 -7.25 43.93
C GLY A 538 14.29 -8.14 45.16
N ILE A 539 15.53 -8.44 45.56
CA ILE A 539 15.79 -9.24 46.76
C ILE A 539 15.35 -8.48 48.02
N GLU A 540 15.68 -7.19 48.12
CA GLU A 540 15.27 -6.32 49.24
C GLU A 540 13.74 -6.24 49.38
N ASP A 541 13.03 -6.16 48.26
CA ASP A 541 11.57 -6.00 48.23
C ASP A 541 10.81 -7.28 48.61
N PHE A 542 11.38 -8.46 48.32
CA PHE A 542 10.63 -9.73 48.36
C PHE A 542 11.22 -10.82 49.27
N VAL A 543 12.44 -10.66 49.77
CA VAL A 543 13.07 -11.64 50.67
C VAL A 543 13.07 -11.12 52.10
N GLU A 544 12.41 -11.86 53.00
CA GLU A 544 12.35 -11.53 54.43
C GLU A 544 13.68 -11.90 55.14
N LEU A 545 14.16 -11.02 56.03
CA LEU A 545 15.43 -11.19 56.76
C LEU A 545 15.35 -12.19 57.92
N ASP A 546 14.17 -12.44 58.49
CA ASP A 546 13.95 -13.28 59.69
C ASP A 546 14.34 -14.77 59.51
N ARG A 547 14.68 -15.18 58.28
CA ARG A 547 15.17 -16.53 58.00
C ARG A 547 16.56 -16.83 58.54
N ALA A 548 17.42 -15.83 58.73
CA ALA A 548 18.79 -16.05 59.18
C ALA A 548 18.85 -16.66 60.60
N GLU A 549 17.87 -16.37 61.45
CA GLU A 549 17.86 -16.87 62.84
C GLU A 549 17.36 -18.32 62.99
N HIS A 550 16.69 -18.88 61.98
CA HIS A 550 16.03 -20.20 62.07
C HIS A 550 16.82 -21.35 61.43
N SER A 551 17.99 -21.09 60.82
CA SER A 551 18.79 -22.12 60.13
C SER A 551 19.94 -22.72 60.98
N GLU A 552 20.15 -22.26 62.22
CA GLU A 552 21.17 -22.80 63.13
C GLU A 552 20.63 -23.78 64.20
N ALA A 553 19.36 -24.20 64.09
CA ALA A 553 18.76 -25.26 64.91
C ALA A 553 18.41 -26.49 64.06
#